data_AF-A0A937QQ46-F1
#
_entry.id   AF-A0A937QQ46-F1
#
_cell.length_a   1.000
_cell.length_b   1.000
_cell.length_c   1.000
_cell.angle_alpha   90.00
_cell.angle_beta   90.00
_cell.angle_gamma   90.00
#
_symmetry.space_group_name_H-M   'P 1'
#
loop_
_entity.id
_entity.type
_entity.pdbx_description
1 polymer ?
#
loop_
_entity_poly.entity_id
_entity_poly.type
_entity_poly.pdbx_seq_one_letter_code
_entity_poly.pdbx_strand_id
1 'polypeptide(L)'
;MRRGRGFTLIELLVVIAIIALLMAILMPTLRAAKDQARKTVCTGHIKGLVLSVRMYVDDYDGKTHNSPNNGLWDNAHLNQAVVKDYGPNDNLAYWGIAYFPYSKNKKIFRCPSTKRVDDWPEWGSPWGLPAQQYFKYCSYGINGYITDKKVDFEFKRHSEVIAFQDHIEQKLDDNGDMFHIRPGENINLPQWRNGGTLGNFPEAIHECFRHRGVSMTVWLDGHVTEIEETTGEDILRKWYIGKEE
;
A
#
# COMPACT_ATOMS: atom_id res chain seq x y z
N MET A 1 7.93 -27.37 -62.69
CA MET A 1 7.90 -26.19 -61.79
C MET A 1 6.55 -26.13 -61.10
N ARG A 2 6.47 -26.39 -59.78
CA ARG A 2 5.24 -26.18 -59.01
C ARG A 2 5.06 -24.68 -58.81
N ARG A 3 4.03 -24.09 -59.41
CA ARG A 3 3.59 -22.71 -59.09
C ARG A 3 3.19 -22.69 -57.61
N GLY A 4 4.03 -22.07 -56.77
CA GLY A 4 3.64 -21.76 -55.39
C GLY A 4 2.44 -20.81 -55.44
N ARG A 5 1.37 -21.15 -54.72
CA ARG A 5 0.22 -20.24 -54.54
C ARG A 5 0.71 -19.09 -53.65
N GLY A 6 0.81 -17.89 -54.21
CA GLY A 6 1.12 -16.69 -53.44
C GLY A 6 -0.05 -16.30 -52.57
N PHE A 7 0.23 -15.81 -51.36
CA PHE A 7 -0.78 -15.30 -50.44
C PHE A 7 -1.33 -13.97 -50.97
N THR A 8 -2.65 -13.82 -51.02
CA THR A 8 -3.28 -12.59 -51.47
C THR A 8 -3.35 -11.57 -50.34
N LEU A 9 -3.37 -10.29 -50.71
CA LEU A 9 -3.49 -9.18 -49.75
C LEU A 9 -4.82 -9.25 -48.97
N ILE A 10 -5.89 -9.72 -49.60
CA ILE A 10 -7.21 -9.90 -48.96
C ILE A 10 -7.17 -11.00 -47.90
N GLU A 11 -6.53 -12.15 -48.19
CA GLU A 11 -6.39 -13.24 -47.21
C GLU A 11 -5.65 -12.77 -45.95
N LEU A 12 -4.62 -11.93 -46.11
CA LEU A 12 -3.89 -11.35 -44.98
C LEU A 12 -4.76 -10.39 -44.16
N LEU A 13 -5.51 -9.52 -44.85
CA LEU A 13 -6.40 -8.53 -44.23
C LEU A 13 -7.50 -9.18 -43.39
N VAL A 14 -8.12 -10.25 -43.88
CA VAL A 14 -9.17 -10.96 -43.13
C VAL A 14 -8.60 -11.59 -41.86
N VAL A 15 -7.40 -12.17 -41.92
CA VAL A 15 -6.75 -12.79 -40.74
C VAL A 15 -6.44 -11.74 -39.68
N ILE A 16 -5.85 -10.60 -40.04
CA ILE A 16 -5.57 -9.54 -39.06
C ILE A 16 -6.85 -8.95 -38.48
N ALA A 17 -7.93 -8.84 -39.26
CA ALA A 17 -9.23 -8.36 -38.78
C ALA A 17 -9.82 -9.31 -37.72
N ILE A 18 -9.73 -10.62 -37.96
CA ILE A 18 -10.19 -11.62 -36.98
C ILE A 18 -9.32 -11.58 -35.71
N ILE A 19 -8.00 -11.51 -35.84
CA ILE A 19 -7.10 -11.39 -34.67
C ILE A 19 -7.41 -10.12 -33.87
N ALA A 20 -7.63 -8.98 -34.54
CA ALA A 20 -7.97 -7.72 -33.90
C ALA A 20 -9.29 -7.81 -33.12
N LEU A 21 -10.33 -8.43 -33.70
CA LEU A 21 -11.61 -8.67 -33.04
C LEU A 21 -11.46 -9.55 -31.79
N LEU A 22 -10.73 -10.66 -31.90
CA LEU A 22 -10.48 -11.56 -30.77
C LEU A 22 -9.69 -10.85 -29.66
N MET A 23 -8.66 -10.08 -30.02
CA MET A 23 -7.87 -9.30 -29.07
C MET A 23 -8.69 -8.23 -28.37
N ALA A 24 -9.65 -7.59 -29.05
CA ALA A 24 -10.52 -6.58 -28.47
C ALA A 24 -11.37 -7.12 -27.31
N ILE A 25 -11.81 -8.38 -27.39
CA ILE A 25 -12.59 -9.05 -26.33
C ILE A 25 -11.66 -9.65 -25.25
N LEU A 26 -10.51 -10.18 -25.65
CA LEU A 26 -9.60 -10.89 -24.75
C LEU A 26 -8.84 -9.93 -23.82
N MET A 27 -8.38 -8.77 -24.31
CA MET A 27 -7.60 -7.81 -23.52
C MET A 27 -8.31 -7.31 -22.24
N PRO A 28 -9.57 -6.83 -22.28
CA PRO A 28 -10.25 -6.35 -21.07
C PRO A 28 -10.44 -7.49 -20.06
N THR A 29 -10.82 -8.68 -20.53
CA THR A 29 -11.02 -9.86 -19.70
C THR A 29 -9.72 -10.30 -19.01
N LEU A 30 -8.60 -10.32 -19.74
CA LEU A 30 -7.29 -10.68 -19.20
C LEU A 30 -6.79 -9.66 -18.17
N ARG A 31 -7.02 -8.36 -18.42
CA ARG A 31 -6.70 -7.30 -17.43
C ARG A 31 -7.49 -7.50 -16.14
N ALA A 32 -8.78 -7.79 -16.25
CA ALA A 32 -9.64 -8.05 -15.11
C ALA A 32 -9.18 -9.28 -14.30
N ALA A 33 -8.86 -10.38 -14.98
CA ALA A 33 -8.36 -11.60 -14.36
C ALA A 33 -7.01 -11.38 -13.63
N LYS A 34 -6.08 -10.64 -14.26
CA LYS A 34 -4.78 -10.31 -13.66
C LYS A 34 -4.92 -9.45 -12.41
N ASP A 35 -5.86 -8.50 -12.41
CA ASP A 35 -6.13 -7.65 -11.26
C ASP A 35 -6.75 -8.43 -10.09
N GLN A 36 -7.67 -9.36 -10.37
CA GLN A 36 -8.20 -10.27 -9.35
C GLN A 36 -7.10 -11.17 -8.76
N ALA A 37 -6.19 -11.70 -9.60
CA ALA A 37 -5.07 -12.50 -9.13
C ALA A 37 -4.13 -11.68 -8.21
N ARG A 38 -3.87 -10.41 -8.56
CA ARG A 38 -3.11 -9.50 -7.69
C ARG A 38 -3.81 -9.26 -6.36
N LYS A 39 -5.13 -9.07 -6.36
CA LYS A 39 -5.93 -8.95 -5.13
C LYS A 39 -5.79 -10.18 -4.23
N THR A 40 -5.93 -11.38 -4.79
CA THR A 40 -5.72 -12.64 -4.04
C THR A 40 -4.33 -12.72 -3.40
N VAL A 41 -3.28 -12.32 -4.13
CA VAL A 41 -1.92 -12.28 -3.59
C VAL A 41 -1.79 -11.22 -2.49
N CYS A 42 -2.38 -10.03 -2.68
CA CYS A 42 -2.42 -8.96 -1.68
C CYS A 42 -3.05 -9.46 -0.37
N THR A 43 -4.22 -10.10 -0.44
CA THR A 43 -4.88 -10.69 0.73
C THR A 43 -4.00 -11.73 1.43
N GLY A 44 -3.26 -12.56 0.66
CA GLY A 44 -2.30 -13.51 1.23
C GLY A 44 -1.13 -12.82 1.96
N HIS A 45 -0.60 -11.75 1.38
CA HIS A 45 0.43 -10.91 2.01
C HIS A 45 -0.07 -10.29 3.31
N ILE A 46 -1.26 -9.69 3.30
CA ILE A 46 -1.90 -9.10 4.49
C ILE A 46 -2.08 -10.13 5.60
N LYS A 47 -2.56 -11.33 5.29
CA LYS A 47 -2.69 -12.41 6.31
C LYS A 47 -1.35 -12.77 6.95
N GLY A 48 -0.29 -12.87 6.14
CA GLY A 48 1.06 -13.10 6.66
C GLY A 48 1.56 -11.94 7.54
N LEU A 49 1.19 -10.71 7.17
CA LEU A 49 1.55 -9.51 7.92
C LEU A 49 0.83 -9.47 9.27
N VAL A 50 -0.49 -9.70 9.29
CA VAL A 50 -1.31 -9.80 10.51
C VAL A 50 -0.72 -10.84 11.47
N LEU A 51 -0.37 -12.03 10.95
CA LEU A 51 0.25 -13.07 11.77
C LEU A 51 1.58 -12.60 12.38
N SER A 52 2.41 -11.92 11.58
CA SER A 52 3.71 -11.41 12.03
C SER A 52 3.57 -10.35 13.13
N VAL A 53 2.57 -9.47 13.00
CA VAL A 53 2.26 -8.45 14.00
C VAL A 53 1.73 -9.10 15.27
N ARG A 54 0.85 -10.11 15.17
CA ARG A 54 0.34 -10.83 16.34
C ARG A 54 1.46 -11.49 17.13
N MET A 55 2.35 -12.21 16.44
CA MET A 55 3.50 -12.86 17.07
C MET A 55 4.42 -11.85 17.76
N TYR A 56 4.68 -10.69 17.13
CA TYR A 56 5.43 -9.60 17.75
C TYR A 56 4.74 -9.10 19.02
N VAL A 57 3.44 -8.80 18.95
CA VAL A 57 2.69 -8.28 20.10
C VAL A 57 2.72 -9.25 21.27
N ASP A 58 2.61 -10.56 21.00
CA ASP A 58 2.69 -11.60 22.02
C ASP A 58 4.08 -11.67 22.68
N ASP A 59 5.17 -11.49 21.92
CA ASP A 59 6.55 -11.48 22.44
C ASP A 59 6.92 -10.17 23.18
N TYR A 60 6.25 -9.06 22.87
CA TYR A 60 6.55 -7.72 23.37
C TYR A 60 5.52 -7.21 24.39
N ASP A 61 5.01 -8.09 25.27
CA ASP A 61 4.11 -7.76 26.39
C ASP A 61 2.83 -7.01 25.95
N GLY A 62 2.24 -7.46 24.85
CA GLY A 62 1.02 -6.90 24.28
C GLY A 62 1.24 -5.55 23.59
N LYS A 63 2.48 -5.15 23.33
CA LYS A 63 2.83 -3.84 22.77
C LYS A 63 3.07 -3.90 21.26
N THR A 64 2.59 -2.89 20.55
CA THR A 64 2.94 -2.64 19.14
C THR A 64 4.34 -2.02 19.01
N HIS A 65 4.87 -1.99 17.78
CA HIS A 65 6.20 -1.45 17.51
C HIS A 65 6.34 0.06 17.84
N ASN A 66 7.59 0.51 18.03
CA ASN A 66 7.95 1.90 18.27
C ASN A 66 8.90 2.45 17.18
N SER A 67 8.67 2.08 15.92
CA SER A 67 9.55 2.50 14.81
C SER A 67 9.23 3.95 14.43
N PRO A 68 10.26 4.81 14.24
CA PRO A 68 10.07 6.21 13.84
C PRO A 68 9.41 6.37 12.45
N ASN A 69 9.54 5.34 11.60
CA ASN A 69 8.76 5.09 10.39
C ASN A 69 8.93 6.12 9.23
N ASN A 70 10.04 6.00 8.50
CA ASN A 70 10.29 6.77 7.26
C ASN A 70 10.50 5.88 6.01
N GLY A 71 10.00 4.64 6.04
CA GLY A 71 9.82 3.88 4.81
C GLY A 71 11.05 3.16 4.23
N LEU A 72 12.22 3.12 4.88
CA LEU A 72 13.41 2.46 4.33
C LEU A 72 13.75 1.12 4.99
N TRP A 73 14.06 0.11 4.18
CA TRP A 73 14.55 -1.19 4.64
C TRP A 73 16.05 -1.22 4.89
N ASP A 74 16.79 -0.37 4.19
CA ASP A 74 18.24 -0.36 4.16
C ASP A 74 18.76 1.01 3.74
N ASN A 75 20.08 1.19 3.88
CA ASN A 75 20.75 2.44 3.57
C ASN A 75 21.12 2.60 2.07
N ALA A 76 20.54 1.82 1.15
CA ALA A 76 20.97 1.82 -0.25
C ALA A 76 20.77 3.19 -0.93
N HIS A 77 19.86 4.03 -0.44
CA HIS A 77 19.68 5.40 -0.89
C HIS A 77 20.93 6.27 -0.74
N LEU A 78 21.87 5.92 0.16
CA LEU A 78 23.13 6.63 0.35
C LEU A 78 24.17 6.32 -0.74
N ASN A 79 23.86 5.44 -1.70
CA ASN A 79 24.76 5.02 -2.79
C ASN A 79 26.14 4.54 -2.28
N GLN A 80 26.15 3.78 -1.18
CA GLN A 80 27.36 3.25 -0.58
C GLN A 80 27.78 1.93 -1.24
N ALA A 81 29.08 1.60 -1.17
CA ALA A 81 29.63 0.35 -1.71
C ALA A 81 29.06 -0.92 -1.03
N VAL A 82 28.54 -0.79 0.19
CA VAL A 82 27.92 -1.87 0.95
C VAL A 82 26.56 -1.40 1.47
N VAL A 83 25.51 -2.11 1.06
CA VAL A 83 24.16 -1.90 1.58
C VAL A 83 24.03 -2.61 2.93
N LYS A 84 23.51 -1.89 3.93
CA LYS A 84 23.23 -2.37 5.27
C LYS A 84 21.74 -2.23 5.55
N ASP A 85 21.11 -3.32 5.99
CA ASP A 85 19.73 -3.29 6.47
C ASP A 85 19.62 -2.39 7.71
N TYR A 86 18.51 -1.67 7.80
CA TYR A 86 18.16 -0.91 9.00
C TYR A 86 17.61 -1.82 10.09
N GLY A 87 17.88 -1.44 11.33
CA GLY A 87 17.23 -1.96 12.53
C GLY A 87 15.95 -1.19 12.88
N PRO A 88 15.12 -1.72 13.80
CA PRO A 88 13.82 -1.14 14.13
C PRO A 88 13.90 0.23 14.84
N ASN A 89 15.08 0.60 15.34
CA ASN A 89 15.32 1.87 16.04
C ASN A 89 16.02 2.91 15.15
N ASP A 90 16.37 2.58 13.90
CA ASP A 90 16.97 3.55 12.99
C ASP A 90 15.94 4.59 12.59
N ASN A 91 16.36 5.87 12.59
CA ASN A 91 15.45 6.98 12.29
C ASN A 91 14.72 6.82 10.96
N LEU A 92 15.39 6.27 9.93
CA LEU A 92 14.80 6.12 8.60
C LEU A 92 14.07 4.80 8.39
N ALA A 93 14.02 3.93 9.41
CA ALA A 93 13.49 2.59 9.28
C ALA A 93 12.02 2.57 8.85
N TYR A 94 11.68 1.66 7.95
CA TYR A 94 10.31 1.25 7.70
C TYR A 94 9.76 0.48 8.89
N TRP A 95 8.51 0.77 9.28
CA TRP A 95 7.84 0.08 10.38
C TRP A 95 7.85 -1.45 10.25
N GLY A 96 7.83 -1.98 9.01
CA GLY A 96 7.84 -3.41 8.75
C GLY A 96 9.11 -4.13 9.21
N ILE A 97 10.21 -3.41 9.47
CA ILE A 97 11.45 -3.98 10.01
C ILE A 97 11.20 -4.63 11.38
N ALA A 98 10.37 -4.04 12.22
CA ALA A 98 10.05 -4.59 13.55
C ALA A 98 9.38 -5.97 13.45
N TYR A 99 8.54 -6.17 12.43
CA TYR A 99 7.78 -7.41 12.22
C TYR A 99 8.48 -8.41 11.28
N PHE A 100 9.55 -7.99 10.61
CA PHE A 100 10.27 -8.83 9.66
C PHE A 100 10.84 -10.14 10.25
N PRO A 101 11.36 -10.20 11.48
CA PRO A 101 11.85 -11.45 12.06
C PRO A 101 10.82 -12.59 12.10
N TYR A 102 9.53 -12.24 12.19
CA TYR A 102 8.40 -13.17 12.26
C TYR A 102 7.95 -13.66 10.88
N SER A 103 8.04 -12.81 9.85
CA SER A 103 7.66 -13.18 8.48
C SER A 103 8.79 -13.79 7.66
N LYS A 104 10.02 -13.27 7.85
CA LYS A 104 11.21 -13.52 7.03
C LYS A 104 10.97 -13.35 5.52
N ASN A 105 9.99 -12.53 5.14
CA ASN A 105 9.61 -12.31 3.75
C ASN A 105 9.17 -10.86 3.50
N LYS A 106 10.07 -10.02 2.96
CA LYS A 106 9.77 -8.60 2.68
C LYS A 106 8.58 -8.41 1.70
N LYS A 107 8.24 -9.42 0.87
CA LYS A 107 7.14 -9.29 -0.11
C LYS A 107 5.78 -9.06 0.53
N ILE A 108 5.57 -9.55 1.76
CA ILE A 108 4.28 -9.41 2.44
C ILE A 108 3.94 -7.96 2.82
N PHE A 109 4.94 -7.07 2.82
CA PHE A 109 4.79 -5.64 3.11
C PHE A 109 4.51 -4.82 1.83
N ARG A 110 4.27 -5.50 0.70
CA ARG A 110 3.87 -4.87 -0.56
C ARG A 110 2.57 -5.46 -1.10
N CYS A 111 1.67 -4.60 -1.55
CA CYS A 111 0.62 -4.95 -2.46
C CYS A 111 1.18 -5.10 -3.89
N PRO A 112 0.88 -6.19 -4.62
CA PRO A 112 1.33 -6.40 -5.99
C PRO A 112 0.71 -5.43 -7.01
N SER A 113 -0.35 -4.70 -6.63
CA SER A 113 -0.97 -3.65 -7.45
C SER A 113 -0.35 -2.27 -7.23
N THR A 114 0.48 -2.09 -6.20
CA THR A 114 1.18 -0.83 -5.95
C THR A 114 2.09 -0.46 -7.10
N LYS A 115 2.00 0.78 -7.58
CA LYS A 115 2.91 1.36 -8.57
C LYS A 115 3.80 2.43 -7.93
N ARG A 116 3.28 3.18 -6.96
CA ARG A 116 3.97 4.25 -6.23
C ARG A 116 3.70 4.15 -4.75
N VAL A 117 4.63 4.67 -3.98
CA VAL A 117 4.60 4.84 -2.54
C VAL A 117 5.30 6.17 -2.28
N ASP A 118 4.91 6.83 -1.20
CA ASP A 118 5.43 8.14 -0.87
C ASP A 118 6.92 8.02 -0.48
N ASP A 119 7.75 8.90 -1.03
CA ASP A 119 9.20 8.88 -0.90
C ASP A 119 9.66 9.96 0.09
N TRP A 120 9.61 9.61 1.38
CA TRP A 120 9.98 10.53 2.46
C TRP A 120 11.49 10.46 2.77
N PRO A 121 12.32 11.25 2.08
CA PRO A 121 13.40 11.93 2.77
C PRO A 121 13.22 13.43 2.59
N GLU A 122 12.46 14.01 3.51
CA GLU A 122 12.46 15.45 3.74
C GLU A 122 13.84 15.87 4.26
N TRP A 123 14.35 16.98 3.70
CA TRP A 123 15.56 17.74 4.07
C TRP A 123 16.75 17.56 3.11
N GLY A 124 16.55 18.02 1.86
CA GLY A 124 17.65 18.36 0.96
C GLY A 124 17.96 17.34 -0.13
N SER A 125 17.26 16.20 -0.17
CA SER A 125 17.20 15.38 -1.38
C SER A 125 16.22 16.04 -2.36
N PRO A 126 16.55 16.22 -3.65
CA PRO A 126 15.54 16.51 -4.67
C PRO A 126 14.50 15.40 -4.58
N TRP A 127 13.27 15.77 -4.19
CA TRP A 127 12.10 14.89 -4.18
C TRP A 127 12.07 14.00 -5.42
N GLY A 128 11.88 12.70 -5.22
CA GLY A 128 12.15 11.70 -6.25
C GLY A 128 13.58 11.18 -6.18
N LEU A 129 13.89 10.37 -5.15
CA LEU A 129 15.00 9.42 -5.33
C LEU A 129 14.71 8.65 -6.64
N PRO A 130 15.65 8.54 -7.58
CA PRO A 130 15.41 7.93 -8.89
C PRO A 130 14.91 6.47 -8.86
N ALA A 131 14.86 5.85 -7.68
CA ALA A 131 14.55 4.45 -7.52
C ALA A 131 13.40 4.24 -6.52
N GLN A 132 12.20 4.03 -7.04
CA GLN A 132 11.11 3.28 -6.37
C GLN A 132 11.56 1.92 -5.79
N GLN A 133 12.76 1.46 -6.16
CA GLN A 133 13.37 0.24 -5.67
C GLN A 133 13.57 0.24 -4.15
N TYR A 134 13.88 1.38 -3.52
CA TYR A 134 14.09 1.45 -2.06
C TYR A 134 12.81 1.20 -1.28
N PHE A 135 11.71 1.77 -1.76
CA PHE A 135 10.39 1.61 -1.13
C PHE A 135 9.60 0.43 -1.71
N LYS A 136 10.27 -0.47 -2.43
CA LYS A 136 9.62 -1.59 -3.12
C LYS A 136 8.79 -2.45 -2.18
N TYR A 137 9.10 -2.53 -0.90
CA TYR A 137 8.38 -3.36 0.06
C TYR A 137 7.69 -2.54 1.16
N CYS A 138 7.20 -1.33 0.82
CA CYS A 138 6.68 -0.37 1.79
C CYS A 138 5.35 0.24 1.33
N SER A 139 4.35 -0.57 1.01
CA SER A 139 3.11 -0.07 0.37
C SER A 139 1.87 -0.03 1.26
N TYR A 140 2.02 -0.34 2.54
CA TYR A 140 0.92 -0.25 3.50
C TYR A 140 1.24 0.84 4.51
N GLY A 141 0.26 1.69 4.78
CA GLY A 141 0.30 2.66 5.85
C GLY A 141 -0.04 1.98 7.16
N ILE A 142 0.77 2.21 8.20
CA ILE A 142 0.39 1.83 9.57
C ILE A 142 -0.27 3.02 10.26
N ASN A 143 -1.33 2.74 11.02
CA ASN A 143 -1.96 3.72 11.87
C ASN A 143 -0.96 4.23 12.94
N GLY A 144 -0.64 5.52 12.90
CA GLY A 144 0.28 6.15 13.85
C GLY A 144 -0.22 6.11 15.30
N TYR A 145 -1.54 6.12 15.52
CA TYR A 145 -2.14 6.11 16.86
C TYR A 145 -1.95 4.81 17.63
N ILE A 146 -1.67 3.71 16.93
CA ILE A 146 -1.39 2.43 17.58
C ILE A 146 0.10 2.27 17.88
N THR A 147 0.97 3.22 17.58
CA THR A 147 2.43 3.10 17.80
C THR A 147 2.78 3.12 19.29
N ASP A 148 3.61 2.18 19.73
CA ASP A 148 4.07 2.05 21.12
C ASP A 148 2.91 1.87 22.13
N LYS A 149 1.84 1.19 21.73
CA LYS A 149 0.61 1.02 22.52
C LYS A 149 0.43 -0.40 23.02
N LYS A 150 -0.08 -0.54 24.25
CA LYS A 150 -0.54 -1.83 24.76
C LYS A 150 -1.95 -2.12 24.24
N VAL A 151 -2.06 -3.06 23.31
CA VAL A 151 -3.28 -3.32 22.54
C VAL A 151 -4.49 -3.53 23.46
N ASP A 152 -4.41 -4.52 24.36
CA ASP A 152 -5.52 -4.92 25.23
C ASP A 152 -5.85 -3.91 26.35
N PHE A 153 -4.97 -2.93 26.60
CA PHE A 153 -5.17 -1.94 27.67
C PHE A 153 -5.65 -0.60 27.14
N GLU A 154 -5.13 -0.16 26.00
CA GLU A 154 -5.41 1.16 25.45
C GLU A 154 -6.62 1.17 24.50
N PHE A 155 -7.04 0.00 24.00
CA PHE A 155 -8.16 -0.11 23.08
C PHE A 155 -9.21 -1.09 23.62
N LYS A 156 -10.48 -0.70 23.59
CA LYS A 156 -11.60 -1.54 24.07
C LYS A 156 -12.26 -2.36 22.96
N ARG A 157 -12.28 -1.83 21.74
CA ARG A 157 -12.97 -2.42 20.57
C ARG A 157 -11.97 -2.60 19.43
N HIS A 158 -11.17 -3.67 19.48
CA HIS A 158 -10.11 -3.92 18.49
C HIS A 158 -10.65 -4.07 17.06
N SER A 159 -11.87 -4.60 16.91
CA SER A 159 -12.55 -4.70 15.61
C SER A 159 -13.01 -3.36 15.03
N GLU A 160 -12.89 -2.26 15.79
CA GLU A 160 -13.23 -0.91 15.34
C GLU A 160 -12.00 -0.01 15.25
N VAL A 161 -10.78 -0.53 15.46
CA VAL A 161 -9.55 0.24 15.32
C VAL A 161 -8.77 -0.25 14.11
N ILE A 162 -8.47 0.64 13.17
CA ILE A 162 -7.66 0.37 11.99
C ILE A 162 -6.20 0.20 12.42
N ALA A 163 -5.54 -0.84 11.94
CA ALA A 163 -4.12 -1.08 12.16
C ALA A 163 -3.28 -0.77 10.92
N PHE A 164 -3.66 -1.31 9.76
CA PHE A 164 -2.94 -1.15 8.49
C PHE A 164 -3.92 -0.91 7.35
N GLN A 165 -3.50 -0.14 6.35
CA GLN A 165 -4.30 0.07 5.15
C GLN A 165 -3.44 0.09 3.89
N ASP A 166 -4.05 -0.26 2.75
CA ASP A 166 -3.51 0.16 1.46
C ASP A 166 -3.38 1.68 1.47
N HIS A 167 -2.15 2.17 1.34
CA HIS A 167 -1.87 3.59 1.36
C HIS A 167 -0.63 3.93 0.52
N ILE A 168 -0.52 5.21 0.14
CA ILE A 168 0.70 5.72 -0.48
C ILE A 168 1.79 5.99 0.58
N GLU A 169 1.40 6.55 1.74
CA GLU A 169 2.28 6.79 2.89
C GLU A 169 2.48 5.55 3.75
N GLN A 170 3.63 5.48 4.43
CA GLN A 170 3.94 4.39 5.36
C GLN A 170 3.44 4.66 6.78
N LYS A 171 3.15 5.90 7.14
CA LYS A 171 2.66 6.31 8.46
C LYS A 171 1.40 7.13 8.28
N LEU A 172 0.37 6.85 9.08
CA LEU A 172 -0.89 7.60 9.06
C LEU A 172 -1.02 8.39 10.37
N ASP A 173 -0.70 9.68 10.39
CA ASP A 173 -0.56 10.47 11.62
C ASP A 173 -1.39 11.76 11.71
N ASP A 174 -2.61 11.73 11.16
CA ASP A 174 -3.63 12.79 11.24
C ASP A 174 -3.12 14.11 10.65
N ASN A 175 -2.30 14.01 9.60
CA ASN A 175 -1.64 15.13 8.92
C ASN A 175 -2.37 15.57 7.62
N GLY A 176 -3.42 14.85 7.22
CA GLY A 176 -4.21 15.14 5.99
C GLY A 176 -4.15 14.00 4.97
N ASP A 177 -3.66 12.86 5.41
CA ASP A 177 -3.37 11.62 4.71
C ASP A 177 -4.30 10.47 5.14
N MET A 178 -5.28 10.72 6.01
CA MET A 178 -6.20 9.70 6.53
C MET A 178 -7.53 9.67 5.79
N PHE A 179 -8.28 8.58 5.92
CA PHE A 179 -9.58 8.42 5.25
C PHE A 179 -10.75 9.11 5.96
N HIS A 180 -10.56 9.62 7.17
CA HIS A 180 -11.57 10.45 7.85
C HIS A 180 -11.35 11.93 7.58
N ILE A 181 -12.40 12.73 7.79
CA ILE A 181 -12.31 14.20 7.73
C ILE A 181 -11.77 14.70 9.07
N ARG A 182 -10.77 15.59 9.05
CA ARG A 182 -10.24 16.23 10.27
C ARG A 182 -11.04 17.49 10.62
N PRO A 183 -11.02 17.94 11.88
CA PRO A 183 -11.62 19.22 12.25
C PRO A 183 -11.08 20.38 11.39
N GLY A 184 -11.97 21.07 10.69
CA GLY A 184 -11.62 22.20 9.81
C GLY A 184 -11.41 21.82 8.34
N GLU A 185 -11.53 20.55 7.98
CA GLU A 185 -11.48 20.06 6.60
C GLU A 185 -12.87 19.61 6.12
N ASN A 186 -13.04 19.49 4.81
CA ASN A 186 -14.32 19.12 4.19
C ASN A 186 -14.23 17.81 3.37
N ILE A 187 -13.05 17.20 3.29
CA ILE A 187 -12.80 15.97 2.55
C ILE A 187 -11.63 15.23 3.19
N ASN A 188 -11.65 13.90 3.12
CA ASN A 188 -10.51 13.08 3.49
C ASN A 188 -9.35 13.19 2.49
N LEU A 189 -8.19 12.66 2.89
CA LEU A 189 -6.97 12.74 2.11
C LEU A 189 -6.71 14.13 1.50
N PRO A 190 -6.96 15.26 2.19
CA PRO A 190 -6.91 16.58 1.56
C PRO A 190 -5.51 16.91 1.04
N GLN A 191 -4.44 16.33 1.62
CA GLN A 191 -3.09 16.41 1.08
C GLN A 191 -3.01 15.90 -0.37
N TRP A 192 -3.74 14.82 -0.66
CA TRP A 192 -3.72 14.13 -1.95
C TRP A 192 -4.85 14.59 -2.89
N ARG A 193 -6.01 14.98 -2.35
CA ARG A 193 -7.18 15.41 -3.13
C ARG A 193 -7.16 16.89 -3.49
N ASN A 194 -6.63 17.77 -2.63
CA ASN A 194 -6.60 19.22 -2.88
C ASN A 194 -5.33 19.70 -3.59
N GLY A 195 -4.53 18.77 -4.14
CA GLY A 195 -3.30 19.09 -4.85
C GLY A 195 -2.25 19.71 -3.94
N GLY A 196 -1.93 19.04 -2.82
CA GLY A 196 -0.98 19.48 -1.79
C GLY A 196 0.42 19.81 -2.29
N THR A 197 1.37 19.97 -1.36
CA THR A 197 2.74 20.53 -1.52
C THR A 197 3.58 20.02 -2.69
N LEU A 198 3.19 18.94 -3.35
CA LEU A 198 3.80 18.38 -4.54
C LEU A 198 2.75 18.29 -5.67
N GLY A 199 2.68 19.35 -6.48
CA GLY A 199 1.69 19.49 -7.55
C GLY A 199 1.47 18.22 -8.37
N ASN A 200 0.27 17.63 -8.20
CA ASN A 200 -0.35 16.57 -8.98
C ASN A 200 0.38 15.21 -9.00
N PHE A 201 0.21 14.42 -7.93
CA PHE A 201 0.23 12.96 -8.01
C PHE A 201 -1.20 12.41 -8.26
N PRO A 202 -1.70 12.42 -9.50
CA PRO A 202 -3.06 11.95 -9.80
C PRO A 202 -3.27 10.48 -9.43
N GLU A 203 -2.19 9.70 -9.26
CA GLU A 203 -2.27 8.30 -8.86
C GLU A 203 -2.32 8.08 -7.35
N ALA A 204 -2.14 9.10 -6.49
CA ALA A 204 -2.10 8.93 -5.05
C ALA A 204 -3.39 8.30 -4.50
N ILE A 205 -4.55 8.79 -4.96
CA ILE A 205 -5.85 8.22 -4.62
C ILE A 205 -5.97 6.77 -5.10
N HIS A 206 -5.46 6.45 -6.29
CA HIS A 206 -5.41 5.06 -6.77
C HIS A 206 -4.48 4.18 -5.92
N GLU A 207 -3.43 4.72 -5.31
CA GLU A 207 -2.56 3.98 -4.39
C GLU A 207 -3.20 3.73 -3.02
N CYS A 208 -4.09 4.62 -2.57
CA CYS A 208 -4.92 4.39 -1.39
C CYS A 208 -6.06 3.40 -1.68
N PHE A 209 -6.69 3.53 -2.86
CA PHE A 209 -7.83 2.72 -3.30
C PHE A 209 -7.45 1.82 -4.49
N ARG A 210 -6.65 0.80 -4.20
CA ARG A 210 -6.16 -0.18 -5.18
C ARG A 210 -7.29 -1.12 -5.64
N HIS A 211 -6.95 -2.18 -6.37
CA HIS A 211 -7.88 -3.29 -6.65
C HIS A 211 -9.28 -2.89 -7.18
N ARG A 212 -9.33 -1.84 -8.03
CA ARG A 212 -10.55 -1.18 -8.57
C ARG A 212 -11.30 -0.30 -7.58
N GLY A 213 -10.59 0.57 -6.87
CA GLY A 213 -11.21 1.59 -6.02
C GLY A 213 -11.53 1.08 -4.62
N VAL A 214 -10.81 0.07 -4.13
CA VAL A 214 -10.93 -0.42 -2.75
C VAL A 214 -9.58 -0.41 -2.04
N SER A 215 -9.57 0.03 -0.79
CA SER A 215 -8.45 -0.09 0.12
C SER A 215 -8.62 -1.34 0.98
N MET A 216 -7.65 -2.25 0.97
CA MET A 216 -7.63 -3.34 1.95
C MET A 216 -7.29 -2.74 3.32
N THR A 217 -8.22 -2.85 4.26
CA THR A 217 -8.09 -2.32 5.62
C THR A 217 -8.01 -3.45 6.62
N VAL A 218 -6.99 -3.43 7.44
CA VAL A 218 -6.75 -4.39 8.52
C VAL A 218 -7.10 -3.72 9.83
N TRP A 219 -7.93 -4.39 10.62
CA TRP A 219 -8.32 -3.94 11.95
C TRP A 219 -7.39 -4.52 13.01
N LEU A 220 -7.41 -3.95 14.21
CA LEU A 220 -6.47 -4.25 15.29
C LEU A 220 -6.63 -5.69 15.83
N ASP A 221 -7.80 -6.29 15.67
CA ASP A 221 -8.04 -7.72 15.93
C ASP A 221 -7.54 -8.65 14.79
N GLY A 222 -7.07 -8.08 13.69
CA GLY A 222 -6.50 -8.78 12.54
C GLY A 222 -7.49 -9.13 11.43
N HIS A 223 -8.79 -8.84 11.56
CA HIS A 223 -9.70 -9.05 10.43
C HIS A 223 -9.46 -8.01 9.33
N VAL A 224 -9.88 -8.33 8.10
CA VAL A 224 -9.66 -7.49 6.92
C VAL A 224 -10.98 -7.15 6.28
N THR A 225 -11.19 -5.87 5.99
CA THR A 225 -12.32 -5.36 5.22
C THR A 225 -11.84 -4.59 4.00
N GLU A 226 -12.76 -4.38 3.07
CA GLU A 226 -12.54 -3.53 1.91
C GLU A 226 -13.28 -2.21 2.16
N ILE A 227 -12.55 -1.10 2.05
CA ILE A 227 -13.14 0.24 2.09
C ILE A 227 -13.14 0.77 0.67
N GLU A 228 -14.32 1.07 0.13
CA GLU A 228 -14.45 1.70 -1.18
C GLU A 228 -13.89 3.12 -1.18
N GLU A 229 -13.56 3.65 -2.36
CA GLU A 229 -13.14 5.04 -2.48
C GLU A 229 -14.19 5.97 -1.88
N THR A 230 -13.73 6.76 -0.89
CA THR A 230 -14.60 7.63 -0.10
C THR A 230 -14.05 9.06 -0.02
N THR A 231 -14.94 10.03 0.21
CA THR A 231 -14.66 11.42 0.60
C THR A 231 -14.50 11.61 2.11
N GLY A 232 -14.73 10.57 2.91
CA GLY A 232 -14.50 10.50 4.36
C GLY A 232 -15.71 10.74 5.25
N GLU A 233 -16.88 11.00 4.70
CA GLU A 233 -18.12 11.22 5.47
C GLU A 233 -18.61 9.94 6.19
N ASP A 234 -18.23 8.77 5.67
CA ASP A 234 -18.56 7.43 6.16
C ASP A 234 -17.46 6.81 7.05
N ILE A 235 -16.28 7.44 7.11
CA ILE A 235 -15.15 6.97 7.90
C ILE A 235 -15.02 7.82 9.16
N LEU A 236 -15.26 7.20 10.31
CA LEU A 236 -15.21 7.89 11.58
C LEU A 236 -13.77 7.97 12.08
N ARG A 237 -13.35 9.16 12.55
CA ARG A 237 -12.02 9.36 13.15
C ARG A 237 -11.74 8.43 14.32
N LYS A 238 -12.78 8.06 15.08
CA LYS A 238 -12.69 7.05 16.15
C LYS A 238 -12.10 5.71 15.69
N TRP A 239 -12.23 5.37 14.40
CA TRP A 239 -11.66 4.14 13.86
C TRP A 239 -10.14 4.16 13.78
N TYR A 240 -9.51 5.33 13.84
CA TYR A 240 -8.06 5.42 13.95
C TYR A 240 -7.60 5.58 15.40
N ILE A 241 -8.28 6.41 16.17
CA ILE A 241 -7.84 6.75 17.54
C ILE A 241 -8.30 5.76 18.62
N GLY A 242 -9.33 4.95 18.33
CA GLY A 242 -9.93 4.00 19.28
C GLY A 242 -10.61 4.62 20.50
N LYS A 243 -10.96 5.90 20.44
CA LYS A 243 -11.64 6.68 21.48
C LYS A 243 -12.93 7.29 20.93
N GLU A 244 -13.94 7.42 21.78
CA GLU A 244 -15.18 8.13 21.43
C GLU A 244 -14.92 9.64 21.39
N GLU A 245 -15.63 10.33 20.49
CA GLU A 245 -15.55 11.79 20.29
C GLU A 245 -16.59 12.53 21.14
#